data_AF-A0A968LEG8-F1
#
_entry.id   AF-A0A968LEG8-F1
#
_cell.length_a   1.000
_cell.length_b   1.000
_cell.length_c   1.000
_cell.angle_alpha   90.00
_cell.angle_beta   90.00
_cell.angle_gamma   90.00
#
_symmetry.space_group_name_H-M   'P 1'
#
loop_
_entity.id
_entity.type
_entity.pdbx_description
1 polymer ?
#
loop_
_entity_poly.entity_id
_entity_poly.type
_entity_poly.pdbx_seq_one_letter_code
_entity_poly.pdbx_strand_id
1 'polypeptide(L)' 'MATINDNYLKLKAGYLFPEIARRVNAFAEANPKAPIIKLGIGDVTEPL' A
#
# COMPACT_ATOMS: atom_id res chain seq x y z
N MET A 1 13.15 7.98 29.17
CA MET A 1 13.31 8.09 27.70
C MET A 1 12.53 6.96 27.08
N ALA A 2 11.65 7.22 26.11
CA ALA A 2 10.93 6.15 25.43
C ALA A 2 11.92 5.39 24.54
N THR A 3 12.06 4.08 24.75
CA THR A 3 12.89 3.20 23.93
C THR A 3 12.05 2.63 22.79
N ILE A 4 12.54 2.77 21.56
CA ILE A 4 11.91 2.14 20.39
C ILE A 4 12.15 0.63 20.42
N ASN A 5 11.22 -0.15 19.87
CA ASN A 5 11.39 -1.58 19.72
C ASN A 5 12.29 -1.89 18.51
N ASP A 6 13.53 -2.31 18.76
CA ASP A 6 14.55 -2.60 17.74
C ASP A 6 14.12 -3.66 16.71
N ASN A 7 13.10 -4.48 17.02
CA ASN A 7 12.59 -5.46 16.05
C ASN A 7 11.92 -4.81 14.84
N TYR A 8 11.43 -3.57 14.96
CA TYR A 8 10.91 -2.83 13.80
C TYR A 8 12.00 -2.49 12.79
N LEU A 9 13.24 -2.29 13.23
CA LEU A 9 14.39 -2.00 12.35
C LEU A 9 14.86 -3.24 11.58
N LYS A 10 14.48 -4.44 12.01
CA LYS A 10 14.82 -5.71 11.35
C LYS A 10 13.87 -6.06 10.19
N LEU A 11 12.76 -5.33 10.05
CA LEU A 11 11.79 -5.55 8.98
C LEU A 11 12.42 -5.11 7.64
N LYS A 12 12.65 -6.08 6.74
CA LYS A 12 13.32 -5.85 5.45
C LYS A 12 12.52 -4.98 4.47
N ALA A 13 11.22 -4.88 4.67
CA ALA A 13 10.32 -4.08 3.85
C ALA A 13 9.19 -3.54 4.72
N GLY A 14 8.56 -2.45 4.27
CA GLY A 14 7.28 -2.02 4.80
C GLY A 14 6.20 -3.08 4.59
N TYR A 15 5.03 -2.85 5.18
CA TYR A 15 3.88 -3.73 4.99
C TYR A 15 3.52 -3.85 3.49
N LEU A 16 3.23 -5.08 3.06
CA LEU A 16 2.97 -5.42 1.66
C LEU A 16 1.85 -4.59 1.04
N PHE A 17 0.74 -4.38 1.77
CA PHE A 17 -0.43 -3.68 1.24
C PHE A 17 -0.24 -2.16 1.10
N PRO A 18 0.33 -1.44 2.09
CA PRO A 18 0.72 -0.04 1.90
C PRO A 18 1.68 0.18 0.73
N GLU A 19 2.62 -0.75 0.49
CA GLU A 19 3.56 -0.65 -0.62
C GLU A 19 2.87 -0.87 -1.98
N ILE A 20 1.91 -1.81 -2.08
CA ILE A 20 1.07 -1.98 -3.28
C ILE A 20 0.25 -0.70 -3.54
N ALA A 21 -0.39 -0.14 -2.51
CA ALA A 21 -1.17 1.10 -2.65
C ALA A 21 -0.32 2.27 -3.14
N ARG A 22 0.90 2.44 -2.61
CA ARG A 22 1.85 3.46 -3.05
C ARG A 22 2.18 3.32 -4.54
N ARG A 23 2.46 2.10 -5.01
CA ARG A 23 2.79 1.84 -6.42
C ARG A 23 1.62 2.08 -7.36
N VAL A 24 0.42 1.65 -6.97
CA VAL A 24 -0.81 1.88 -7.75
C VAL A 24 -1.10 3.37 -7.88
N ASN A 25 -0.93 4.15 -6.81
CA ASN A 25 -1.14 5.59 -6.85
C ASN A 25 -0.12 6.29 -7.77
N ALA A 26 1.17 5.94 -7.64
CA ALA A 26 2.21 6.49 -8.51
C ALA A 26 1.96 6.16 -10.00
N PHE A 27 1.48 4.94 -10.28
CA PHE A 27 1.11 4.55 -11.64
C PHE A 27 -0.12 5.31 -12.16
N ALA A 28 -1.12 5.54 -11.31
CA ALA A 28 -2.33 6.30 -11.65
C ALA A 28 -2.03 7.77 -11.95
N GLU A 29 -1.16 8.41 -11.15
CA GLU A 29 -0.71 9.79 -11.38
C GLU A 29 0.08 9.91 -12.70
N ALA A 30 0.94 8.94 -12.99
CA ALA A 30 1.70 8.91 -14.24
C ALA A 30 0.84 8.59 -15.47
N ASN A 31 -0.27 7.87 -15.31
CA ASN A 31 -1.12 7.38 -16.40
C ASN A 31 -2.61 7.73 -16.17
N PRO A 32 -2.99 9.01 -16.25
CA PRO A 32 -4.35 9.46 -15.94
C PRO A 32 -5.43 8.93 -16.92
N LYS A 33 -5.03 8.38 -18.07
CA LYS A 33 -5.93 7.79 -19.07
C LYS A 33 -5.98 6.26 -19.03
N ALA A 34 -5.19 5.61 -18.18
CA ALA A 34 -5.17 4.15 -18.09
C ALA A 34 -6.32 3.66 -17.20
N PRO A 35 -7.18 2.75 -17.67
CA PRO A 35 -8.20 2.13 -16.83
C PRO A 35 -7.54 1.11 -15.90
N ILE A 36 -7.35 1.48 -14.62
CA ILE A 36 -6.76 0.60 -13.60
C ILE A 36 -7.87 -0.21 -12.93
N ILE A 37 -7.81 -1.54 -13.04
CA ILE A 37 -8.72 -2.48 -12.36
C ILE A 37 -8.01 -3.00 -11.09
N LYS A 38 -8.58 -2.76 -9.91
CA LYS A 38 -7.96 -3.05 -8.61
C LYS A 38 -8.42 -4.38 -8.01
N LEU A 39 -7.90 -5.51 -8.49
CA LEU A 39 -8.24 -6.85 -7.96
C LEU A 39 -7.51 -7.21 -6.63
N GLY A 40 -7.21 -6.21 -5.79
CA GLY A 40 -6.44 -6.36 -4.56
C GLY A 40 -7.30 -6.37 -3.29
N ILE A 41 -6.67 -6.24 -2.12
CA ILE A 41 -7.38 -6.09 -0.85
C ILE A 41 -8.05 -4.71 -0.77
N GLY A 42 -9.32 -4.69 -0.33
CA GLY A 42 -10.07 -3.46 -0.08
C GLY A 42 -10.98 -3.01 -1.23
N ASP A 43 -11.08 -3.77 -2.32
CA ASP A 43 -12.07 -3.54 -3.38
C ASP A 43 -13.45 -4.10 -2.97
N VAL A 44 -13.92 -3.66 -1.80
CA VAL A 44 -15.28 -3.89 -1.31
C VAL A 44 -16.02 -2.56 -1.43
N THR A 45 -16.75 -2.40 -2.52
CA THR A 45 -17.62 -1.23 -2.74
C THR A 45 -18.90 -1.29 -1.89
N GLU A 46 -19.22 -2.46 -1.33
CA GLU A 46 -20.26 -2.65 -0.33
C GLU A 46 -19.63 -3.01 1.03
N PRO A 47 -19.80 -2.17 2.07
CA PRO A 47 -19.45 -2.56 3.42
C PRO A 47 -20.40 -3.66 3.91
N LEU A 48 -19.87 -4.64 4.66
CA LEU A 48 -20.65 -5.66 5.38
C LEU A 48 -21.46 -5.05 6.53
#